data_AF-A0A1E5LFS9-F1
#
_entry.id   AF-A0A1E5LFS9-F1
#
_cell.length_a   1.000
_cell.length_b   1.000
_cell.length_c   1.000
_cell.angle_alpha   90.00
_cell.angle_beta   90.00
_cell.angle_gamma   90.00
#
_symmetry.space_group_name_H-M   'P 1'
#
loop_
_entity.id
_entity.type
_entity.pdbx_description
1 polymer ?
#
loop_
_entity_poly.entity_id
_entity_poly.type
_entity_poly.pdbx_seq_one_letter_code
_entity_poly.pdbx_strand_id
1 'polypeptide(L)'
;MHQHSSTLSMFLTLASFILGAIGFVFGYFFMISDIQIGILMLVMTAMFSIILYALSRMVLMLGEIKASLQSSPTYPNIKEYIAPEEETIDSSSNTEDIEGQEWSLKEEERASIYLFYENINKKIEDIIVTPYHKYCVVKAEDFIDVVELIEGQPITMTRSQVEEIPALRKWIQDELFTSKEVS
;
A
#
# COMPACT_ATOMS: atom_id res chain seq x y z
N MET A 1 -8.42 -7.59 -16.98
CA MET A 1 -7.51 -8.75 -17.18
C MET A 1 -6.88 -9.22 -15.84
N HIS A 2 -7.66 -9.43 -14.78
CA HIS A 2 -7.13 -9.79 -13.43
C HIS A 2 -6.92 -11.31 -13.19
N GLN A 3 -7.43 -12.18 -14.07
CA GLN A 3 -7.41 -13.63 -13.83
C GLN A 3 -6.05 -14.32 -14.08
N HIS A 4 -5.14 -13.72 -14.85
CA HIS A 4 -3.94 -14.42 -15.29
C HIS A 4 -2.80 -14.45 -14.25
N SER A 5 -2.71 -13.43 -13.38
CA SER A 5 -1.64 -13.35 -12.36
C SER A 5 -1.91 -14.27 -11.17
N SER A 6 -3.16 -14.34 -10.72
CA SER A 6 -3.56 -15.18 -9.58
C SER A 6 -3.42 -16.67 -9.92
N THR A 7 -3.87 -17.08 -11.11
CA THR A 7 -3.75 -18.46 -11.59
C THR A 7 -2.30 -18.89 -11.73
N LEU A 8 -1.41 -18.06 -12.30
CA LEU A 8 0.01 -18.38 -12.44
C LEU A 8 0.70 -18.63 -11.08
N SER A 9 0.44 -17.80 -10.07
CA SER A 9 1.02 -17.99 -8.73
C SER A 9 0.52 -19.27 -8.06
N MET A 10 -0.75 -19.62 -8.27
CA MET A 10 -1.35 -20.83 -7.73
C MET A 10 -0.75 -22.07 -8.40
N PHE A 11 -0.56 -22.03 -9.73
CA PHE A 11 0.12 -23.08 -10.49
C PHE A 11 1.59 -23.24 -10.09
N LEU A 12 2.32 -22.15 -9.90
CA LEU A 12 3.73 -22.17 -9.47
C LEU A 12 3.87 -22.76 -8.07
N THR A 13 2.97 -22.41 -7.16
CA THR A 13 2.96 -22.93 -5.79
C THR A 13 2.61 -24.42 -5.79
N LEU A 14 1.59 -24.83 -6.53
CA LEU A 14 1.21 -26.24 -6.69
C LEU A 14 2.33 -27.05 -7.34
N ALA A 15 2.97 -26.52 -8.39
CA ALA A 15 4.10 -27.15 -9.03
C ALA A 15 5.29 -27.31 -8.07
N SER A 16 5.58 -26.31 -7.23
CA SER A 16 6.64 -26.39 -6.22
C SER A 16 6.39 -27.53 -5.22
N PHE A 17 5.16 -27.71 -4.76
CA PHE A 17 4.78 -28.84 -3.89
C PHE A 17 4.92 -30.20 -4.59
N ILE A 18 4.42 -30.32 -5.82
CA ILE A 18 4.49 -31.58 -6.57
C ILE A 18 5.94 -31.96 -6.88
N LEU A 19 6.75 -31.01 -7.37
CA LEU A 19 8.17 -31.22 -7.64
C LEU A 19 8.94 -31.57 -6.36
N GLY A 20 8.63 -30.90 -5.24
CA GLY A 20 9.23 -31.21 -3.94
C GLY A 20 8.90 -32.63 -3.48
N ALA A 21 7.64 -33.05 -3.58
CA ALA A 21 7.20 -34.40 -3.23
C ALA A 21 7.86 -35.47 -4.13
N ILE A 22 7.90 -35.24 -5.44
CA ILE A 22 8.55 -36.15 -6.39
C ILE A 22 10.04 -36.26 -6.08
N GLY A 23 10.75 -35.15 -5.95
CA GLY A 23 12.19 -35.16 -5.67
C GLY A 23 12.52 -35.75 -4.29
N PHE A 24 11.63 -35.62 -3.30
CA PHE A 24 11.77 -36.32 -2.02
C PHE A 24 11.67 -37.84 -2.18
N VAL A 25 10.67 -38.33 -2.92
CA VAL A 25 10.49 -39.77 -3.18
C VAL A 25 11.67 -40.35 -3.96
N PHE A 26 12.12 -39.67 -5.02
CA PHE A 26 13.29 -40.09 -5.80
C PHE A 26 14.58 -40.00 -4.95
N GLY A 27 14.78 -38.92 -4.21
CA GLY A 27 15.94 -38.77 -3.32
C GLY A 27 16.03 -39.86 -2.27
N TYR A 28 14.88 -40.23 -1.67
CA TYR A 28 14.78 -41.35 -0.74
C TYR A 28 15.09 -42.69 -1.41
N PHE A 29 14.58 -42.94 -2.62
CA PHE A 29 14.89 -44.16 -3.37
C PHE A 29 16.39 -44.27 -3.68
N PHE A 30 17.01 -43.17 -4.11
CA PHE A 30 18.44 -43.15 -4.40
C PHE A 30 19.31 -43.24 -3.14
N MET A 31 18.85 -42.76 -1.98
CA MET A 31 19.54 -42.97 -0.70
C MET A 31 19.77 -44.45 -0.38
N ILE A 32 18.90 -45.35 -0.83
CA ILE A 32 19.03 -46.80 -0.62
C ILE A 32 20.16 -47.38 -1.47
N SER A 33 20.39 -46.84 -2.67
CA SER A 33 21.44 -47.30 -3.59
C SER A 33 22.78 -46.61 -3.36
N ASP A 34 22.77 -45.29 -3.15
CA ASP A 34 23.94 -44.46 -2.91
C ASP A 34 23.55 -43.22 -2.08
N ILE A 35 23.98 -43.21 -0.82
CA ILE A 35 23.68 -42.15 0.15
C ILE A 35 24.15 -40.78 -0.34
N GLN A 36 25.30 -40.67 -1.00
CA GLN A 36 25.83 -39.38 -1.44
C GLN A 36 24.97 -38.78 -2.55
N ILE A 37 24.56 -39.60 -3.51
CA ILE A 37 23.68 -39.21 -4.62
C ILE A 37 22.29 -38.86 -4.08
N GLY A 38 21.75 -39.64 -3.14
CA GLY A 38 20.46 -39.37 -2.51
C GLY A 38 20.42 -38.06 -1.74
N ILE A 39 21.45 -37.75 -0.94
CA ILE A 39 21.57 -36.47 -0.22
C ILE A 39 21.68 -35.31 -1.22
N LEU A 40 22.52 -35.44 -2.25
CA LEU A 40 22.68 -34.41 -3.28
C LEU A 40 21.34 -34.11 -3.98
N MET A 41 20.59 -35.14 -4.36
CA MET A 41 19.26 -35.01 -4.98
C MET A 41 18.25 -34.32 -4.05
N LEU A 42 18.25 -34.66 -2.76
CA LEU A 42 17.38 -34.01 -1.77
C LEU A 42 17.70 -32.52 -1.60
N VAL A 43 18.98 -32.17 -1.48
CA VAL A 43 19.41 -30.77 -1.35
C VAL A 43 19.06 -29.98 -2.62
N MET A 44 19.33 -30.53 -3.80
CA MET A 44 19.00 -29.89 -5.07
C MET A 44 17.49 -29.69 -5.22
N THR A 45 16.68 -30.69 -4.87
CA THR A 45 15.21 -30.58 -4.88
C THR A 45 14.74 -29.51 -3.90
N ALA A 46 15.25 -29.52 -2.67
CA ALA A 46 14.87 -28.54 -1.65
C ALA A 46 15.22 -27.11 -2.08
N MET A 47 16.44 -26.90 -2.59
CA MET A 47 16.87 -25.62 -3.14
C MET A 47 15.96 -25.17 -4.30
N PHE A 48 15.64 -26.06 -5.23
CA PHE A 48 14.79 -25.75 -6.36
C PHE A 48 13.35 -25.39 -5.93
N SER A 49 12.77 -26.15 -4.99
CA SER A 49 11.44 -25.86 -4.43
C SER A 49 11.41 -24.53 -3.69
N ILE A 50 12.46 -24.19 -2.92
CA ILE A 50 12.58 -22.90 -2.22
C ILE A 50 12.66 -21.75 -3.23
N ILE A 51 13.46 -21.90 -4.30
CA ILE A 51 13.58 -20.89 -5.36
C ILE A 51 12.23 -20.67 -6.06
N LEU A 52 11.52 -21.74 -6.42
CA LEU A 52 10.20 -21.64 -7.04
C LEU A 52 9.18 -20.99 -6.10
N TYR A 53 9.23 -21.30 -4.82
CA TYR A 53 8.38 -20.67 -3.82
C TYR A 53 8.68 -19.17 -3.67
N ALA A 54 9.96 -18.79 -3.62
CA ALA A 54 10.37 -17.38 -3.56
C ALA A 54 9.94 -16.62 -4.82
N LEU A 55 10.07 -17.23 -6.00
CA LEU A 55 9.58 -16.67 -7.26
C LEU A 55 8.06 -16.49 -7.26
N SER A 56 7.30 -17.46 -6.74
CA SER A 56 5.84 -17.34 -6.57
C SER A 56 5.48 -16.12 -5.70
N ARG A 57 6.18 -15.94 -4.57
CA ARG A 57 5.99 -14.79 -3.68
C ARG A 57 6.36 -13.47 -4.33
N MET A 58 7.46 -13.41 -5.09
CA MET A 58 7.82 -12.22 -5.86
C MET A 58 6.76 -11.87 -6.92
N VAL A 59 6.23 -12.86 -7.64
CA VAL A 59 5.17 -12.63 -8.64
C VAL A 59 3.89 -12.11 -8.00
N LEU A 60 3.53 -12.60 -6.81
CA LEU A 60 2.41 -12.07 -6.04
C LEU A 60 2.64 -10.60 -5.64
N MET A 61 3.81 -10.27 -5.08
CA MET A 61 4.17 -8.90 -4.73
C MET A 61 4.21 -7.97 -5.95
N LEU A 62 4.73 -8.44 -7.09
CA LEU A 62 4.70 -7.70 -8.37
C LEU A 62 3.27 -7.48 -8.87
N GLY A 63 2.37 -8.44 -8.64
CA GLY A 63 0.94 -8.32 -8.92
C GLY A 63 0.26 -7.26 -8.05
N GLU A 64 0.58 -7.21 -6.76
CA GLU A 64 0.10 -6.20 -5.82
C GLU A 64 0.61 -4.80 -6.18
N ILE A 65 1.90 -4.69 -6.54
CA ILE A 65 2.50 -3.42 -7.00
C ILE A 65 1.89 -2.97 -8.32
N LYS A 66 1.65 -3.89 -9.27
CA LYS A 66 0.93 -3.54 -10.51
C LYS A 66 -0.51 -3.15 -10.24
N ALA A 67 -1.20 -3.80 -9.30
CA ALA A 67 -2.56 -3.43 -8.94
C ALA A 67 -2.60 -2.03 -8.32
N SER A 68 -1.62 -1.65 -7.48
CA SER A 68 -1.53 -0.30 -6.92
C SER A 68 -1.11 0.77 -7.94
N LEU A 69 -0.33 0.41 -8.96
CA LEU A 69 0.01 1.30 -10.08
C LEU A 69 -1.09 1.40 -11.15
N GLN A 70 -1.91 0.36 -11.32
CA GLN A 70 -3.00 0.33 -12.30
C GLN A 70 -4.31 0.88 -11.70
N SER A 71 -4.41 0.99 -10.37
CA SER A 71 -5.43 1.76 -9.66
C SER A 71 -5.11 3.26 -9.62
N SER A 72 -4.47 3.81 -10.65
CA SER A 72 -4.75 5.20 -11.00
C SER A 72 -6.20 5.21 -11.47
N PRO A 73 -7.12 5.95 -10.83
CA PRO A 73 -8.50 5.98 -11.27
C PRO A 73 -8.47 6.47 -12.72
N THR A 74 -8.81 5.58 -13.65
CA THR A 74 -9.30 6.02 -14.94
C THR A 74 -10.61 6.70 -14.59
N TYR A 75 -10.54 8.02 -14.36
CA TYR A 75 -11.70 8.89 -14.37
C TYR A 75 -12.50 8.47 -15.59
N PRO A 76 -13.79 8.11 -15.44
CA PRO A 76 -14.63 7.93 -16.61
C PRO A 76 -14.52 9.23 -17.39
N ASN A 77 -14.10 9.10 -18.65
CA ASN A 77 -14.01 10.17 -19.62
C ASN A 77 -15.39 10.86 -19.69
N ILE A 78 -15.53 12.00 -19.01
CA ILE A 78 -16.71 12.87 -19.10
C ILE A 78 -16.62 13.60 -20.44
N LYS A 79 -16.84 12.85 -21.52
CA LYS A 79 -17.12 13.35 -22.87
C LYS A 79 -18.23 12.52 -23.46
N GLU A 80 -19.44 12.69 -22.93
CA GLU A 80 -20.72 12.58 -23.66
C GLU A 80 -21.87 12.66 -22.66
N TYR A 81 -22.20 13.88 -22.24
CA TYR A 81 -23.60 14.26 -22.10
C TYR A 81 -23.72 15.77 -22.32
N ILE A 82 -23.82 16.11 -23.61
CA ILE A 82 -24.22 17.44 -24.08
C ILE A 82 -25.74 17.46 -24.02
N ALA A 83 -26.31 18.42 -23.29
CA ALA A 83 -27.32 19.41 -23.74
C ALA A 83 -28.00 20.06 -22.49
N PRO A 84 -28.57 21.27 -22.59
CA PRO A 84 -27.91 22.48 -22.09
C PRO A 84 -28.82 23.32 -21.18
N GLU A 85 -28.25 24.10 -20.27
CA GLU A 85 -28.79 25.43 -19.97
C GLU A 85 -27.68 26.31 -19.41
N GLU A 86 -27.40 27.36 -20.16
CA GLU A 86 -26.47 28.43 -19.82
C GLU A 86 -26.99 29.17 -18.58
N GLU A 87 -26.12 29.39 -17.60
CA GLU A 87 -26.00 30.72 -17.01
C GLU A 87 -24.55 30.90 -16.54
N THR A 88 -23.91 31.83 -17.24
CA THR A 88 -22.61 32.48 -17.01
C THR A 88 -22.24 32.63 -15.54
N ILE A 89 -20.99 32.30 -15.16
CA ILE A 89 -20.13 33.08 -14.25
C ILE A 89 -18.66 32.63 -14.45
N ASP A 90 -17.79 33.64 -14.35
CA ASP A 90 -16.37 33.74 -14.68
C ASP A 90 -15.41 32.57 -14.37
N SER A 91 -14.44 32.47 -15.26
CA SER A 91 -13.15 31.80 -15.06
C SER A 91 -12.31 32.53 -14.00
N SER A 92 -12.32 32.05 -12.77
CA SER A 92 -11.24 32.20 -11.78
C SER A 92 -11.16 30.88 -11.02
N SER A 93 -10.16 30.02 -11.19
CA SER A 93 -8.76 30.21 -10.75
C SER A 93 -8.66 30.79 -9.33
N ASN A 94 -9.41 30.25 -8.39
CA ASN A 94 -9.12 30.41 -6.97
C ASN A 94 -9.09 29.03 -6.31
N THR A 95 -7.89 28.47 -6.19
CA THR A 95 -7.55 27.64 -5.05
C THR A 95 -7.67 28.57 -3.84
N GLU A 96 -8.85 28.65 -3.24
CA GLU A 96 -9.02 29.34 -1.97
C GLU A 96 -8.25 28.53 -0.92
N ASP A 97 -7.06 29.04 -0.59
CA ASP A 97 -6.47 28.94 0.72
C ASP A 97 -7.54 29.27 1.76
N ILE A 98 -8.19 28.24 2.31
CA ILE A 98 -8.91 28.35 3.57
C ILE A 98 -7.93 27.96 4.67
N GLU A 99 -6.87 28.75 4.83
CA GLU A 99 -6.10 28.76 6.07
C GLU A 99 -7.03 29.28 7.18
N GLY A 100 -7.31 28.44 8.18
CA GLY A 100 -7.91 28.88 9.44
C GLY A 100 -9.38 28.52 9.68
N GLN A 101 -10.00 27.65 8.87
CA GLN A 101 -11.25 27.03 9.30
C GLN A 101 -10.92 25.89 10.26
N GLU A 102 -11.14 26.12 11.55
CA GLU A 102 -11.00 25.11 12.61
C GLU A 102 -11.96 23.96 12.29
N TRP A 103 -11.39 22.90 11.71
CA TRP A 103 -12.11 21.68 11.41
C TRP A 103 -11.70 20.63 12.44
N SER A 104 -12.67 19.85 12.87
CA SER A 104 -12.47 18.78 13.82
C SER A 104 -12.74 17.45 13.14
N LEU A 105 -11.87 16.48 13.38
CA LEU A 105 -12.10 15.10 12.97
C LEU A 105 -13.34 14.55 13.68
N LYS A 106 -14.30 14.00 12.93
CA LYS A 106 -15.45 13.32 13.53
C LYS A 106 -15.02 12.02 14.19
N GLU A 107 -15.79 11.56 15.18
CA GLU A 107 -15.50 10.30 15.88
C GLU A 107 -15.51 9.09 14.92
N GLU A 108 -16.41 9.09 13.93
CA GLU A 108 -16.48 8.07 12.88
C GLU A 108 -15.23 8.05 12.00
N GLU A 109 -14.72 9.23 11.61
CA GLU A 109 -13.49 9.37 10.82
C GLU A 109 -12.28 8.93 11.64
N ARG A 110 -12.27 9.23 12.94
CA ARG A 110 -11.22 8.82 13.85
C ARG A 110 -11.18 7.30 14.00
N ALA A 111 -12.34 6.67 14.18
CA ALA A 111 -12.47 5.22 14.22
C ALA A 111 -12.01 4.57 12.91
N SER A 112 -12.33 5.19 11.77
CA SER A 112 -11.88 4.75 10.44
C SER A 112 -10.36 4.76 10.32
N ILE A 113 -9.68 5.80 10.80
CA ILE A 113 -8.21 5.88 10.85
C ILE A 113 -7.64 4.77 11.74
N TYR A 114 -8.17 4.57 12.94
CA TYR A 114 -7.69 3.51 13.84
C TYR A 114 -7.81 2.11 13.20
N LEU A 115 -8.96 1.81 12.60
CA LEU A 115 -9.20 0.55 11.90
C LEU A 115 -8.25 0.36 10.72
N PHE A 116 -7.96 1.43 9.97
CA PHE A 116 -7.02 1.39 8.85
C PHE A 116 -5.61 0.96 9.31
N TYR A 117 -5.09 1.55 10.39
CA TYR A 117 -3.77 1.20 10.91
C TYR A 117 -3.74 -0.15 11.65
N GLU A 118 -4.82 -0.53 12.31
CA GLU A 118 -4.96 -1.86 12.94
C GLU A 118 -4.91 -2.98 11.88
N ASN A 119 -5.57 -2.79 10.73
CA ASN A 119 -5.55 -3.75 9.62
C ASN A 119 -4.16 -3.98 9.03
N ILE A 120 -3.28 -2.97 9.08
CA ILE A 120 -1.87 -3.09 8.67
C ILE A 120 -0.93 -3.40 9.84
N ASN A 121 -1.50 -3.82 10.98
CA ASN A 121 -0.80 -4.24 12.20
C ASN A 121 0.15 -3.16 12.75
N LYS A 122 -0.24 -1.90 12.65
CA LYS A 122 0.48 -0.73 13.18
C LYS A 122 -0.33 -0.10 14.32
N LYS A 123 0.34 0.19 15.43
CA LYS A 123 -0.28 0.82 16.59
C LYS A 123 -0.11 2.33 16.51
N ILE A 124 -1.23 3.05 16.47
CA ILE A 124 -1.25 4.52 16.52
C ILE A 124 -1.10 4.97 17.98
N GLU A 125 -0.26 5.96 18.22
CA GLU A 125 -0.16 6.66 19.51
C GLU A 125 -1.10 7.87 19.56
N ASP A 126 -1.09 8.68 18.51
CA ASP A 126 -1.88 9.92 18.45
C ASP A 126 -2.28 10.30 17.02
N ILE A 127 -3.35 11.09 16.90
CA ILE A 127 -3.84 11.67 15.66
C ILE A 127 -3.92 13.19 15.83
N ILE A 128 -3.07 13.90 15.09
CA ILE A 128 -2.93 15.34 15.13
C ILE A 128 -3.70 15.93 13.95
N VAL A 129 -4.71 16.74 14.23
CA VAL A 129 -5.51 17.40 13.20
C VAL A 129 -4.72 18.60 12.68
N THR A 130 -4.48 18.66 11.36
CA THR A 130 -3.77 19.80 10.76
C THR A 130 -4.76 20.95 10.55
N PRO A 131 -4.31 22.21 10.40
CA PRO A 131 -5.20 23.31 10.02
C PRO A 131 -5.72 23.20 8.58
N TYR A 132 -5.20 22.26 7.78
CA TYR A 132 -5.61 22.03 6.40
C TYR A 132 -6.72 20.99 6.36
N HIS A 133 -7.89 21.41 5.86
CA HIS A 133 -9.08 20.58 5.81
C HIS A 133 -8.81 19.25 5.09
N LYS A 134 -9.27 18.13 5.68
CA LYS A 134 -9.05 16.73 5.27
C LYS A 134 -7.67 16.15 5.55
N TYR A 135 -6.68 16.91 6.01
CA TYR A 135 -5.34 16.38 6.27
C TYR A 135 -5.09 16.19 7.75
N CYS A 136 -4.76 14.98 8.20
CA CYS A 136 -4.35 14.72 9.56
C CYS A 136 -2.99 14.04 9.58
N VAL A 137 -2.28 14.15 10.70
CA VAL A 137 -0.99 13.49 10.90
C VAL A 137 -1.20 12.40 11.94
N VAL A 138 -0.85 11.18 11.57
CA VAL A 138 -0.89 10.02 12.44
C VAL A 138 0.51 9.78 12.97
N LYS A 139 0.64 9.77 14.29
CA LYS A 139 1.88 9.47 14.99
C LYS A 139 1.82 8.05 15.55
N ALA A 140 2.81 7.25 15.22
CA ALA A 140 3.06 5.94 15.78
C ALA A 140 4.44 5.92 16.44
N GLU A 141 4.75 4.83 17.15
CA GLU A 141 6.00 4.65 17.91
C GLU A 141 7.25 4.86 17.02
N ASP A 142 7.23 4.31 15.80
CA ASP A 142 8.37 4.30 14.88
C ASP A 142 8.24 5.20 13.65
N PHE A 143 7.08 5.84 13.44
CA PHE A 143 6.84 6.65 12.23
C PHE A 143 5.78 7.74 12.41
N ILE A 144 5.83 8.72 11.51
CA ILE A 144 4.83 9.78 11.36
C ILE A 144 4.32 9.73 9.93
N ASP A 145 3.02 9.54 9.76
CA ASP A 145 2.35 9.50 8.46
C ASP A 145 1.39 10.69 8.33
N VAL A 146 1.22 11.17 7.09
CA VAL A 146 0.19 12.15 6.75
C VAL A 146 -0.96 11.41 6.09
N VAL A 147 -2.19 11.64 6.54
CA VAL A 147 -3.40 10.99 6.07
C VAL A 147 -4.36 12.02 5.52
N GLU A 148 -4.81 11.80 4.29
CA GLU A 148 -5.88 12.55 3.66
C GLU A 148 -7.21 11.80 3.84
N LEU A 149 -8.25 12.52 4.28
CA LEU A 149 -9.60 12.01 4.41
C LEU A 149 -10.42 12.35 3.15
N ILE A 150 -10.64 11.34 2.31
CA ILE A 150 -11.49 11.46 1.12
C ILE A 150 -12.81 10.74 1.41
N GLU A 151 -13.92 11.48 1.44
CA GLU A 151 -15.26 10.92 1.72
C GLU A 151 -15.32 10.10 3.04
N GLY A 152 -14.53 10.49 4.04
CA GLY A 152 -14.45 9.82 5.35
C GLY A 152 -13.56 8.56 5.40
N GLN A 153 -12.86 8.26 4.29
CA GLN A 153 -11.90 7.15 4.23
C GLN A 153 -10.46 7.68 4.33
N PRO A 154 -9.62 7.09 5.19
CA PRO A 154 -8.22 7.50 5.35
C PRO A 154 -7.35 6.98 4.21
N ILE A 155 -6.54 7.86 3.65
CA ILE A 155 -5.54 7.54 2.63
C ILE A 155 -4.18 8.06 3.11
N THR A 156 -3.21 7.17 3.27
CA THR A 156 -1.84 7.58 3.60
C THR A 156 -1.18 8.27 2.42
N MET A 157 -0.70 9.49 2.63
CA MET A 157 0.03 10.25 1.64
C MET A 157 1.50 9.84 1.63
N THR A 158 2.05 9.67 0.43
CA THR A 158 3.49 9.51 0.24
C THR A 158 4.21 10.84 0.40
N ARG A 159 5.53 10.79 0.68
CA ARG A 159 6.37 12.00 0.79
C ARG A 159 6.25 12.93 -0.41
N SER A 160 6.22 12.39 -1.62
CA SER A 160 6.08 13.18 -2.85
C SER A 160 4.75 13.94 -2.92
N GLN A 161 3.64 13.31 -2.49
CA GLN A 161 2.33 13.96 -2.45
C GLN A 161 2.25 15.05 -1.37
N VAL A 162 2.93 14.87 -0.24
CA VAL A 162 3.03 15.93 0.79
C VAL A 162 3.89 17.10 0.28
N GLU A 163 4.94 16.82 -0.50
CA GLU A 163 5.78 17.86 -1.12
C GLU A 163 5.04 18.70 -2.17
N GLU A 164 3.98 18.16 -2.78
CA GLU A 164 3.07 18.88 -3.69
C GLU A 164 2.16 19.89 -2.97
N ILE A 165 2.09 19.85 -1.63
CA ILE A 165 1.32 20.79 -0.81
C ILE A 165 2.30 21.57 0.09
N PRO A 166 2.91 22.68 -0.40
CA PRO A 166 3.96 23.39 0.31
C PRO A 166 3.55 23.90 1.70
N ALA A 167 2.28 24.30 1.84
CA ALA A 167 1.72 24.83 3.09
C ALA A 167 1.65 23.75 4.18
N LEU A 168 1.10 22.57 3.85
CA LEU A 168 1.04 21.40 4.74
C LEU A 168 2.43 20.93 5.14
N ARG A 169 3.37 20.86 4.18
CA ARG A 169 4.76 20.50 4.47
C ARG A 169 5.39 21.46 5.48
N LYS A 170 5.24 22.77 5.27
CA LYS A 170 5.82 23.79 6.14
C LYS A 170 5.25 23.69 7.56
N TRP A 171 3.93 23.54 7.68
CA TRP A 171 3.27 23.36 8.97
C TRP A 171 3.76 22.10 9.71
N ILE A 172 3.89 20.97 9.01
CA ILE A 172 4.43 19.73 9.58
C ILE A 172 5.87 19.96 10.11
N GLN A 173 6.71 20.66 9.35
CA GLN A 173 8.08 20.96 9.76
C GLN A 173 8.12 21.87 11.00
N ASP A 174 7.29 22.91 11.02
CA ASP A 174 7.27 23.89 12.10
C ASP A 174 6.65 23.31 13.39
N GLU A 175 5.56 22.55 13.32
CA GLU A 175 4.86 22.05 14.53
C GLU A 175 5.38 20.70 15.04
N LEU A 176 5.64 19.75 14.12
CA LEU A 176 5.98 18.37 14.51
C LEU A 176 7.48 18.15 14.70
N PHE A 177 8.31 18.91 13.98
CA PHE A 177 9.76 18.74 14.01
C PHE A 177 10.51 19.86 14.73
N THR A 178 9.94 21.07 14.86
CA THR A 178 10.62 22.21 15.50
C THR A 178 10.34 22.32 17.01
N SER A 179 9.37 21.57 17.56
CA SER A 179 9.07 21.57 19.00
C SER A 179 10.09 20.83 19.91
N LYS A 180 11.27 20.47 19.39
CA LYS A 180 12.39 19.91 20.18
C LYS A 180 13.60 20.82 20.36
N GLU A 181 13.55 22.07 19.90
CA GLU A 181 14.63 23.05 20.16
C GLU A 181 14.13 24.37 20.75
N VAL A 182 13.32 24.34 21.81
CA VAL A 182 13.34 25.43 22.81
C VAL A 182 13.14 24.85 24.20
N SER A 183 14.10 25.20 25.06
CA SER A 183 14.24 24.85 26.48
C SER A 183 13.13 25.42 27.36
#